data_AF-A0A0R3RWD3-F1
#
_entry.id   AF-A0A0R3RWD3-F1
#
_cell.length_a   1.000
_cell.length_b   1.000
_cell.length_c   1.000
_cell.angle_alpha   90.00
_cell.angle_beta   90.00
_cell.angle_gamma   90.00
#
_symmetry.space_group_name_H-M   'P 1'
#
loop_
_entity.id
_entity.type
_entity.pdbx_description
1 polymer ?
#
loop_
_entity_poly.entity_id
_entity_poly.type
_entity_poly.pdbx_seq_one_letter_code
_entity_poly.pdbx_strand_id
1 'polypeptide(L)'
;MIIISQLFPQMIPPTNTLLGSSISRLVPKGYAKNLAKDVFRAVHPAAENVDVARMMGRWFQVINSPHVIREACTVSHFSGNQKNIGALTNNTYSATFTILKFYREGNANGPPRFSLGYGFKSGDTGQFVLHNSNSPDSEPCIPFADYSLCDQNAYVRENAIQDEVWVIKKGPLNEYNQYDYVIVSNWVRFPVFVIARDPERFRSQHMRNVLQFLEDNNYINVMTKAFNMISPVDYSQCQYTPTFSGAGR
;
A
#
# COMPACT_ATOMS: atom_id res chain seq x y z
N MET A 1 9.34 59.31 -10.70
CA MET A 1 8.42 59.54 -9.57
C MET A 1 7.05 58.97 -9.98
N ILE A 2 6.69 57.83 -9.37
CA ILE A 2 5.37 57.15 -9.10
C ILE A 2 4.13 57.78 -9.80
N ILE A 3 3.22 57.05 -10.50
CA ILE A 3 2.22 56.11 -9.94
C ILE A 3 1.77 54.99 -10.92
N ILE A 4 1.48 53.84 -10.30
CA ILE A 4 1.01 52.51 -10.73
C ILE A 4 -0.44 52.50 -11.25
N SER A 5 -0.80 51.65 -12.22
CA SER A 5 -2.06 50.87 -12.20
C SER A 5 -2.09 49.76 -13.27
N GLN A 6 -2.76 48.69 -12.91
CA GLN A 6 -2.69 47.32 -13.45
C GLN A 6 -3.47 47.16 -14.77
N LEU A 7 -2.91 46.42 -15.72
CA LEU A 7 -3.60 45.92 -16.92
C LEU A 7 -4.00 44.46 -16.68
N PHE A 8 -5.27 44.24 -16.31
CA PHE A 8 -5.94 42.95 -16.48
C PHE A 8 -6.71 42.97 -17.81
N PRO A 9 -6.38 42.12 -18.80
CA PRO A 9 -7.29 41.87 -19.90
C PRO A 9 -8.41 40.93 -19.46
N GLN A 10 -9.65 41.39 -19.62
CA GLN A 10 -10.89 40.63 -19.44
C GLN A 10 -10.95 39.48 -20.45
N MET A 11 -10.89 38.23 -19.98
CA MET A 11 -11.17 37.06 -20.81
C MET A 11 -12.58 36.54 -20.46
N ILE A 12 -13.48 36.74 -21.41
CA ILE A 12 -14.89 36.35 -21.40
C ILE A 12 -14.98 34.82 -21.31
N PRO A 13 -15.64 34.22 -20.30
CA PRO A 13 -15.89 32.79 -20.30
C PRO A 13 -16.96 32.44 -21.36
N PRO A 14 -16.78 31.37 -22.13
CA PRO A 14 -17.74 30.96 -23.14
C PRO A 14 -19.07 30.52 -22.50
N THR A 15 -20.14 31.05 -23.07
CA THR A 15 -21.55 30.74 -22.82
C THR A 15 -21.81 29.27 -23.10
N ASN A 16 -21.89 28.45 -22.06
CA ASN A 16 -22.54 27.13 -22.06
C ASN A 16 -23.06 26.81 -20.67
N THR A 17 -23.94 27.67 -20.18
CA THR A 17 -24.78 27.39 -19.00
C THR A 17 -26.21 27.49 -19.47
N LEU A 18 -26.86 26.36 -19.79
CA LEU A 18 -28.32 26.21 -19.74
C LEU A 18 -28.74 24.75 -19.95
N LEU A 19 -28.12 23.81 -19.23
CA LEU A 19 -28.71 22.48 -18.97
C LEU A 19 -28.21 21.79 -17.69
N GLY A 20 -27.37 22.44 -16.88
CA GLY A 20 -26.80 21.84 -15.65
C GLY A 20 -27.23 22.47 -14.32
N SER A 21 -28.00 23.56 -14.32
CA SER A 21 -28.21 24.37 -13.11
C SER A 21 -29.48 24.06 -12.30
N SER A 22 -30.31 23.12 -12.73
CA SER A 22 -31.64 22.89 -12.12
C SER A 22 -31.75 21.64 -11.26
N ILE A 23 -30.75 20.74 -11.24
CA ILE A 23 -30.81 19.52 -10.40
C ILE A 23 -30.17 19.74 -9.03
N SER A 24 -29.25 20.70 -8.89
CA SER A 24 -28.56 21.01 -7.61
C SER A 24 -29.47 21.59 -6.52
N ARG A 25 -30.73 21.95 -6.82
CA ARG A 25 -31.71 22.46 -5.84
C ARG A 25 -32.70 21.40 -5.34
N LEU A 26 -32.77 20.23 -5.96
CA LEU A 26 -33.72 19.15 -5.59
C LEU A 26 -33.06 18.01 -4.81
N VAL A 27 -31.75 18.07 -4.58
CA VAL A 27 -31.00 17.03 -3.87
C VAL A 27 -30.67 17.52 -2.46
N PRO A 28 -31.21 16.88 -1.40
CA PRO A 28 -30.88 17.22 -0.02
C PRO A 28 -29.36 17.20 0.20
N LYS A 29 -28.81 18.20 0.89
CA LYS A 29 -27.37 18.25 1.24
C LYS A 29 -27.00 16.97 1.98
N GLY A 30 -26.17 16.14 1.36
CA GLY A 30 -25.76 14.83 1.88
C GLY A 30 -26.26 13.64 1.08
N TYR A 31 -27.36 13.76 0.32
CA TYR A 31 -27.88 12.64 -0.49
C TYR A 31 -26.95 12.29 -1.65
N ALA A 32 -26.44 13.29 -2.38
CA ALA A 32 -25.42 13.06 -3.41
C ALA A 32 -24.11 12.49 -2.84
N LYS A 33 -23.71 12.88 -1.62
CA LYS A 33 -22.51 12.38 -0.94
C LYS A 33 -22.68 10.92 -0.50
N ASN A 34 -23.84 10.61 0.07
CA ASN A 34 -24.17 9.25 0.50
C ASN A 34 -24.38 8.34 -0.71
N LEU A 35 -25.07 8.80 -1.74
CA LEU A 35 -25.24 8.10 -3.01
C LEU A 35 -23.89 7.84 -3.69
N ALA A 36 -23.01 8.85 -3.78
CA ALA A 36 -21.67 8.65 -4.31
C ALA A 36 -20.92 7.61 -3.47
N LYS A 37 -20.95 7.72 -2.13
CA LYS A 37 -20.33 6.74 -1.22
C LYS A 37 -20.89 5.33 -1.40
N ASP A 38 -22.20 5.18 -1.61
CA ASP A 38 -22.86 3.90 -1.78
C ASP A 38 -22.61 3.29 -3.18
N VAL A 39 -22.58 4.12 -4.22
CA VAL A 39 -22.15 3.72 -5.58
C VAL A 39 -20.67 3.34 -5.57
N PHE A 40 -19.80 4.12 -4.90
CA PHE A 40 -18.40 3.76 -4.72
C PHE A 40 -18.27 2.43 -3.99
N ARG A 41 -19.01 2.19 -2.90
CA ARG A 41 -19.03 0.89 -2.19
C ARG A 41 -19.57 -0.27 -3.05
N ALA A 42 -20.53 -0.02 -3.91
CA ALA A 42 -21.10 -1.05 -4.80
C ALA A 42 -20.16 -1.44 -5.95
N VAL A 43 -19.26 -0.53 -6.36
CA VAL A 43 -18.33 -0.74 -7.48
C VAL A 43 -16.93 -1.16 -7.01
N HIS A 44 -16.53 -0.80 -5.79
CA HIS A 44 -15.22 -1.15 -5.25
C HIS A 44 -15.21 -2.56 -4.64
N PRO A 45 -14.09 -3.31 -4.75
CA PRO A 45 -13.96 -4.58 -4.04
C PRO A 45 -14.12 -4.34 -2.53
N ALA A 46 -14.93 -5.17 -1.88
CA ALA A 46 -15.20 -5.07 -0.45
C ALA A 46 -13.89 -5.28 0.33
N ALA A 47 -13.26 -4.18 0.74
CA ALA A 47 -12.08 -4.24 1.59
C ALA A 47 -12.50 -4.66 3.01
N GLU A 48 -11.82 -5.66 3.55
CA GLU A 48 -12.09 -6.14 4.90
C GLU A 48 -11.74 -5.08 5.94
N ASN A 49 -12.44 -5.07 7.07
CA ASN A 49 -12.04 -4.22 8.20
C ASN A 49 -10.77 -4.78 8.85
N VAL A 50 -9.72 -3.96 8.88
CA VAL A 50 -8.39 -4.31 9.36
C VAL A 50 -8.03 -3.44 10.55
N ASP A 51 -7.62 -4.10 11.64
CA ASP A 51 -7.01 -3.45 12.79
C ASP A 51 -5.53 -3.17 12.50
N VAL A 52 -5.17 -1.89 12.45
CA VAL A 52 -3.80 -1.45 12.12
C VAL A 52 -2.79 -1.88 13.17
N ALA A 53 -3.18 -1.97 14.45
CA ALA A 53 -2.27 -2.42 15.50
C ALA A 53 -1.80 -3.86 15.24
N ARG A 54 -2.69 -4.71 14.72
CA ARG A 54 -2.40 -6.11 14.37
C ARG A 54 -1.63 -6.28 13.06
N MET A 55 -1.54 -5.21 12.26
CA MET A 55 -0.73 -5.16 11.05
C MET A 55 0.74 -4.81 11.33
N MET A 56 1.07 -4.31 12.52
CA MET A 56 2.44 -3.88 12.84
C MET A 56 3.44 -5.05 12.89
N GLY A 57 4.71 -4.79 12.62
CA GLY A 57 5.79 -5.76 12.59
C GLY A 57 6.17 -6.20 11.18
N ARG A 58 6.87 -7.33 11.09
CA ARG A 58 7.48 -7.84 9.86
C ARG A 58 6.51 -8.68 9.03
N TRP A 59 6.66 -8.57 7.71
CA TRP A 59 5.87 -9.24 6.67
C TRP A 59 6.77 -9.68 5.52
N PHE A 60 6.47 -10.84 4.95
CA PHE A 60 7.16 -11.42 3.79
C PHE A 60 6.19 -11.55 2.62
N GLN A 61 6.61 -11.14 1.43
CA GLN A 61 5.77 -11.21 0.24
C GLN A 61 5.75 -12.62 -0.36
N VAL A 62 4.62 -13.32 -0.24
CA VAL A 62 4.43 -14.75 -0.58
C VAL A 62 3.84 -14.97 -1.95
N ILE A 63 3.08 -14.00 -2.46
CA ILE A 63 2.54 -13.99 -3.82
C ILE A 63 2.72 -12.57 -4.33
N ASN A 64 3.16 -12.42 -5.58
CA ASN A 64 3.36 -11.14 -6.22
C ASN A 64 2.81 -11.11 -7.64
N SER A 65 2.81 -9.91 -8.22
CA SER A 65 2.53 -9.68 -9.64
C SER A 65 3.82 -9.28 -10.36
N PRO A 66 4.64 -10.24 -10.86
CA PRO A 66 6.04 -10.00 -11.24
C PRO A 66 6.23 -9.07 -12.44
N HIS A 67 5.19 -8.89 -13.26
CA HIS A 67 5.24 -7.98 -14.41
C HIS A 67 5.15 -6.51 -14.04
N VAL A 68 4.58 -6.21 -12.87
CA VAL A 68 4.47 -4.84 -12.32
C VAL A 68 5.49 -4.64 -11.21
N ILE A 69 5.55 -5.58 -10.28
CA ILE A 69 6.43 -5.53 -9.12
C ILE A 69 7.67 -6.37 -9.43
N ARG A 70 8.70 -5.71 -9.98
CA ARG A 70 9.99 -6.32 -10.31
C ARG A 70 10.90 -6.41 -9.08
N GLU A 71 10.41 -7.09 -8.04
CA GLU A 71 11.07 -7.24 -6.76
C GLU A 71 11.07 -8.71 -6.36
N ALA A 72 12.18 -9.16 -5.77
CA ALA A 72 12.32 -10.48 -5.19
C ALA A 72 12.75 -10.38 -3.72
N CYS A 73 12.49 -11.44 -2.95
CA CYS A 73 12.85 -11.52 -1.53
C CYS A 73 12.34 -10.33 -0.70
N THR A 74 11.18 -9.78 -1.05
CA THR A 74 10.65 -8.58 -0.40
C THR A 74 10.23 -8.86 1.04
N VAL A 75 10.75 -8.05 1.96
CA VAL A 75 10.40 -8.00 3.38
C VAL A 75 9.98 -6.59 3.72
N SER A 76 8.80 -6.46 4.31
CA SER A 76 8.27 -5.18 4.77
C SER A 76 8.14 -5.18 6.28
N HIS A 77 8.57 -4.11 6.93
CA HIS A 77 8.37 -3.87 8.35
C HIS A 77 7.46 -2.65 8.51
N PHE A 78 6.32 -2.85 9.16
CA PHE A 78 5.37 -1.79 9.49
C PHE A 78 5.56 -1.39 10.95
N SER A 79 5.86 -0.13 11.21
CA SER A 79 6.06 0.39 12.55
C SER A 79 5.13 1.57 12.81
N GLY A 80 4.52 1.59 13.98
CA GLY A 80 3.63 2.64 14.41
C GLY A 80 3.34 2.44 15.88
N ASN A 81 3.30 3.52 16.64
CA ASN A 81 2.82 3.48 18.01
C ASN A 81 1.28 3.59 18.01
N GLN A 82 0.61 2.88 18.93
CA GLN A 82 -0.84 3.00 19.18
C GLN A 82 -1.29 4.48 19.30
N LYS A 83 -0.39 5.37 19.74
CA LYS A 83 -0.62 6.79 19.92
C LYS A 83 -0.59 7.62 18.62
N ASN A 84 0.16 7.22 17.58
CA ASN A 84 0.11 7.87 16.26
C ASN A 84 -0.91 7.21 15.31
N ILE A 85 -1.55 6.10 15.71
CA ILE A 85 -2.72 5.48 15.08
C ILE A 85 -4.00 6.35 15.26
N GLY A 86 -3.82 7.67 15.40
CA GLY A 86 -4.87 8.66 15.67
C GLY A 86 -4.32 10.05 16.08
N ALA A 87 -3.06 10.39 15.76
CA ALA A 87 -2.35 11.55 16.34
C ALA A 87 -3.04 12.92 16.19
N LEU A 88 -4.00 13.07 15.27
CA LEU A 88 -4.72 14.33 15.04
C LEU A 88 -6.25 14.23 15.21
N THR A 89 -6.78 13.01 15.37
CA THR A 89 -8.21 12.77 15.56
C THR A 89 -8.37 11.61 16.53
N ASN A 90 -9.06 11.81 17.65
CA ASN A 90 -9.44 10.75 18.60
C ASN A 90 -10.47 9.79 17.98
N ASN A 91 -10.17 9.25 16.81
CA ASN A 91 -11.05 8.44 16.01
C ASN A 91 -10.29 7.18 15.58
N THR A 92 -10.97 6.04 15.59
CA THR A 92 -10.46 4.73 15.17
C THR A 92 -10.40 4.57 13.64
N TYR A 93 -10.69 5.65 12.90
CA TYR A 93 -10.89 5.64 11.46
C TYR A 93 -9.65 6.07 10.68
N SER A 94 -8.69 6.72 11.34
CA SER A 94 -7.45 7.23 10.73
C SER A 94 -6.24 6.74 11.51
N ALA A 95 -5.31 6.10 10.81
CA ALA A 95 -4.09 5.57 11.41
C ALA A 95 -2.90 5.83 10.51
N THR A 96 -1.76 6.25 11.08
CA THR A 96 -0.51 6.42 10.34
C THR A 96 0.53 5.42 10.82
N PHE A 97 1.27 4.81 9.90
CA PHE A 97 2.41 3.94 10.20
C PHE A 97 3.55 4.19 9.22
N THR A 98 4.77 3.89 9.65
CA THR A 98 5.99 3.92 8.84
C THR A 98 6.23 2.56 8.21
N ILE A 99 6.77 2.56 7.00
CA ILE A 99 7.12 1.38 6.21
C ILE A 99 8.62 1.39 5.97
N LEU A 100 9.27 0.28 6.31
CA LEU A 100 10.63 -0.02 5.89
C LEU A 100 10.58 -1.31 5.08
N LYS A 101 10.93 -1.23 3.79
CA LYS A 101 10.88 -2.37 2.86
C LYS A 101 12.30 -2.68 2.37
N PHE A 102 12.68 -3.94 2.41
CA PHE A 102 13.92 -4.46 1.81
C PHE A 102 13.55 -5.42 0.70
N TYR A 103 14.26 -5.36 -0.42
CA TYR A 103 14.01 -6.24 -1.56
C TYR A 103 15.26 -6.35 -2.44
N ARG A 104 15.26 -7.32 -3.35
CA ARG A 104 16.23 -7.42 -4.45
C ARG A 104 15.59 -6.98 -5.74
N GLU A 105 16.28 -6.14 -6.49
CA GLU A 105 15.78 -5.58 -7.74
C GLU A 105 15.76 -6.64 -8.85
N GLY A 106 14.61 -6.82 -9.49
CA GLY A 106 14.43 -7.74 -10.62
C GLY A 106 14.28 -9.22 -10.23
N ASN A 107 15.26 -9.80 -9.55
CA ASN A 107 15.26 -11.23 -9.17
C ASN A 107 16.07 -11.50 -7.88
N ALA A 108 16.09 -12.75 -7.42
CA ALA A 108 16.76 -13.15 -6.18
C ALA A 108 18.29 -12.96 -6.18
N ASN A 109 18.92 -12.78 -7.34
CA ASN A 109 20.34 -12.47 -7.50
C ASN A 109 20.60 -10.98 -7.73
N GLY A 110 19.54 -10.17 -7.87
CA GLY A 110 19.64 -8.73 -8.09
C GLY A 110 20.24 -7.99 -6.90
N PRO A 111 20.65 -6.73 -7.09
CA PRO A 111 21.21 -5.92 -6.02
C PRO A 111 20.16 -5.70 -4.91
N PRO A 112 20.56 -5.79 -3.64
CA PRO A 112 19.69 -5.40 -2.53
C PRO A 112 19.40 -3.90 -2.58
N ARG A 113 18.15 -3.55 -2.29
CA ARG A 113 17.63 -2.18 -2.21
C ARG A 113 16.76 -2.05 -0.97
N PHE A 114 16.55 -0.82 -0.52
CA PHE A 114 15.52 -0.53 0.47
C PHE A 114 14.59 0.62 0.04
N SER A 115 13.43 0.67 0.67
CA SER A 115 12.47 1.75 0.54
C SER A 115 11.96 2.15 1.92
N LEU A 116 11.81 3.46 2.10
CA LEU A 116 11.21 4.06 3.29
C LEU A 116 9.92 4.75 2.89
N GLY A 117 8.91 4.62 3.72
CA GLY A 117 7.60 5.18 3.44
C GLY A 117 6.72 5.34 4.66
N TYR A 118 5.51 5.79 4.41
CA TYR A 118 4.46 5.91 5.40
C TYR A 118 3.11 5.56 4.78
N GLY A 119 2.23 4.98 5.57
CA GLY A 119 0.89 4.59 5.16
C GLY A 119 -0.17 5.27 6.02
N PHE A 120 -1.29 5.64 5.41
CA PHE A 120 -2.49 6.12 6.09
C PHE A 120 -3.66 5.18 5.87
N LYS A 121 -4.30 4.73 6.95
CA LYS A 121 -5.63 4.13 6.88
C LYS A 121 -6.68 5.23 6.80
N SER A 122 -7.68 5.05 5.94
CA SER A 122 -8.82 5.95 5.87
C SER A 122 -10.13 5.16 5.97
N GLY A 123 -10.98 5.54 6.93
CA GLY A 123 -12.33 4.99 7.10
C GLY A 123 -12.38 3.67 7.87
N ASP A 124 -13.49 2.96 7.76
CA ASP A 124 -13.78 1.72 8.50
C ASP A 124 -13.16 0.47 7.86
N THR A 125 -12.86 0.53 6.57
CA THR A 125 -12.35 -0.58 5.79
C THR A 125 -10.83 -0.58 5.73
N GLY A 126 -10.22 -1.67 5.29
CA GLY A 126 -8.78 -1.85 5.10
C GLY A 126 -8.25 -1.13 3.86
N GLN A 127 -8.64 0.14 3.66
CA GLN A 127 -8.12 1.00 2.60
C GLN A 127 -6.94 1.80 3.15
N PHE A 128 -5.82 1.74 2.43
CA PHE A 128 -4.59 2.40 2.79
C PHE A 128 -4.05 3.21 1.63
N VAL A 129 -3.53 4.39 1.94
CA VAL A 129 -2.72 5.19 1.01
C VAL A 129 -1.28 5.08 1.47
N LEU A 130 -0.42 4.52 0.63
CA LEU A 130 0.99 4.31 0.92
C LEU A 130 1.83 5.32 0.13
N HIS A 131 2.78 5.95 0.80
CA HIS A 131 3.77 6.82 0.19
C HIS A 131 5.13 6.20 0.41
N ASN A 132 5.80 5.78 -0.66
CA ASN A 132 7.11 5.15 -0.58
C ASN A 132 8.14 5.93 -1.41
N SER A 133 9.34 6.06 -0.84
CA SER A 133 10.54 6.53 -1.52
C SER A 133 11.50 5.35 -1.67
N ASN A 134 11.94 5.09 -2.89
CA ASN A 134 12.92 4.03 -3.16
C ASN A 134 14.33 4.61 -3.05
N SER A 135 15.18 3.96 -2.26
CA SER A 135 16.60 4.28 -2.21
C SER A 135 17.37 3.41 -3.20
N PRO A 136 18.35 3.97 -3.94
CA PRO A 136 19.32 3.15 -4.65
C PRO A 136 20.25 2.40 -3.70
N ASP A 137 20.35 2.79 -2.43
CA ASP A 137 21.29 2.15 -1.52
C ASP A 137 20.76 0.80 -1.02
N SER A 138 21.68 -0.08 -0.67
CA SER A 138 21.37 -1.41 -0.12
C SER A 138 21.09 -1.40 1.39
N GLU A 139 21.55 -0.36 2.09
CA GLU A 139 21.44 -0.22 3.54
C GLU A 139 21.06 1.21 3.92
N PRO A 140 20.18 1.40 4.92
CA PRO A 140 19.91 2.73 5.44
C PRO A 140 21.17 3.29 6.11
N CYS A 141 21.57 4.49 5.70
CA CYS A 141 22.68 5.22 6.32
C CYS A 141 22.47 5.30 7.86
N ILE A 142 23.46 4.77 8.61
CA ILE A 142 23.51 4.89 10.07
C ILE A 142 24.31 6.15 10.45
N PRO A 143 23.68 7.15 11.12
CA PRO A 143 24.32 8.45 11.40
C PRO A 143 25.56 8.40 12.30
N PHE A 144 25.84 7.27 12.94
CA PHE A 144 26.89 7.14 13.95
C PHE A 144 28.23 6.64 13.42
N ALA A 145 28.29 6.13 12.19
CA ALA A 145 29.50 5.49 11.67
C ALA A 145 30.36 6.43 10.81
N ASP A 146 29.76 7.23 9.92
CA ASP A 146 30.44 8.29 9.16
C ASP A 146 29.41 9.10 8.37
N TYR A 147 29.28 10.40 8.62
CA TYR A 147 28.30 11.26 7.92
C TYR A 147 28.73 11.56 6.47
N SER A 148 30.00 11.32 6.12
CA SER A 148 30.58 11.63 4.81
C SER A 148 30.37 10.53 3.75
N LEU A 149 30.02 9.31 4.18
CA LEU A 149 29.71 8.17 3.31
C LEU A 149 28.24 8.06 2.93
N CYS A 150 27.38 8.84 3.60
CA CYS A 150 25.97 8.89 3.27
C CYS A 150 25.75 9.91 2.17
N ASP A 151 25.45 9.43 0.96
CA ASP A 151 24.98 10.33 -0.09
C ASP A 151 23.71 11.02 0.42
N GLN A 152 23.79 12.33 0.68
CA GLN A 152 22.65 13.13 1.14
C GLN A 152 21.52 13.12 0.10
N ASN A 153 21.80 12.71 -1.14
CA ASN A 153 20.82 12.53 -2.20
C ASN A 153 20.13 11.15 -2.20
N ALA A 154 20.56 10.20 -1.36
CA ALA A 154 19.93 8.89 -1.23
C ALA A 154 18.55 8.94 -0.57
N TYR A 155 18.24 10.02 0.15
CA TYR A 155 17.00 10.14 0.92
C TYR A 155 15.78 10.50 0.05
N VAL A 156 15.94 11.07 -1.14
CA VAL A 156 14.81 11.48 -1.98
C VAL A 156 15.22 11.43 -3.45
N ARG A 157 14.93 10.32 -4.15
CA ARG A 157 14.56 10.48 -5.57
C ARG A 157 13.11 10.92 -5.59
N GLU A 158 12.83 12.02 -6.29
CA GLU A 158 11.55 12.74 -6.43
C GLU A 158 10.33 11.91 -6.90
N ASN A 159 10.44 10.59 -7.01
CA ASN A 159 9.35 9.70 -7.37
C ASN A 159 8.76 9.06 -6.12
N ALA A 160 8.21 9.89 -5.21
CA ALA A 160 7.36 9.39 -4.14
C ALA A 160 6.15 8.71 -4.81
N ILE A 161 6.11 7.38 -4.78
CA ILE A 161 5.00 6.62 -5.36
C ILE A 161 3.89 6.61 -4.31
N GLN A 162 2.76 7.21 -4.68
CA GLN A 162 1.53 7.09 -3.91
C GLN A 162 0.74 5.89 -4.44
N ASP A 163 0.66 4.84 -3.64
CA ASP A 163 -0.11 3.64 -3.94
C ASP A 163 -1.36 3.59 -3.08
N GLU A 164 -2.53 3.53 -3.73
CA GLU A 164 -3.78 3.23 -3.04
C GLU A 164 -3.99 1.72 -3.05
N VAL A 165 -4.10 1.13 -1.86
CA VAL A 165 -4.19 -0.32 -1.67
C VAL A 165 -5.34 -0.68 -0.75
N TRP A 166 -5.94 -1.83 -1.01
CA TRP A 166 -7.07 -2.36 -0.28
C TRP A 166 -6.72 -3.77 0.20
N VAL A 167 -6.93 -4.01 1.50
CA VAL A 167 -6.88 -5.36 2.06
C VAL A 167 -8.18 -6.07 1.70
N ILE A 168 -8.08 -6.94 0.71
CA ILE A 168 -9.20 -7.71 0.16
C ILE A 168 -9.61 -8.83 1.11
N LYS A 169 -8.64 -9.42 1.79
CA LYS A 169 -8.85 -10.51 2.74
C LYS A 169 -7.74 -10.52 3.79
N LYS A 170 -8.08 -10.76 5.05
CA LYS A 170 -7.10 -11.06 6.09
C LYS A 170 -7.17 -12.52 6.55
N GLY A 171 -6.02 -13.04 6.95
CA GLY A 171 -5.88 -14.36 7.54
C GLY A 171 -6.38 -14.42 8.99
N PRO A 172 -6.36 -15.62 9.59
CA PRO A 172 -6.65 -15.79 11.01
C PRO A 172 -5.63 -15.04 11.87
N LEU A 173 -5.99 -14.85 13.15
CA LEU A 173 -5.07 -14.33 14.14
C LEU A 173 -4.17 -15.45 14.65
N ASN A 174 -2.89 -15.15 14.79
CA ASN A 174 -1.89 -16.06 15.35
C ASN A 174 -1.82 -15.97 16.88
N GLU A 175 -0.89 -16.73 17.45
CA GLU A 175 -0.61 -16.78 18.90
C GLU A 175 -0.26 -15.41 19.49
N TYR A 176 0.23 -14.47 18.66
CA TYR A 176 0.57 -13.10 19.04
C TYR A 176 -0.58 -12.10 18.79
N ASN A 177 -1.80 -12.57 18.51
CA ASN A 177 -2.97 -11.75 18.18
C ASN A 177 -2.73 -10.85 16.95
N GLN A 178 -1.88 -11.28 16.00
CA GLN A 178 -1.59 -10.61 14.74
C GLN A 178 -2.15 -11.41 13.57
N TYR A 179 -2.46 -10.75 12.45
CA TYR A 179 -2.90 -11.46 11.24
C TYR A 179 -1.76 -12.32 10.67
N ASP A 180 -2.06 -13.58 10.30
CA ASP A 180 -1.08 -14.50 9.70
C ASP A 180 -0.69 -14.12 8.27
N TYR A 181 -1.67 -13.65 7.49
CA TYR A 181 -1.48 -13.15 6.11
C TYR A 181 -2.49 -12.06 5.77
N VAL A 182 -2.21 -11.27 4.75
CA VAL A 182 -3.19 -10.39 4.13
C VAL A 182 -3.03 -10.39 2.61
N ILE A 183 -4.17 -10.35 1.91
CA ILE A 183 -4.25 -10.21 0.47
C ILE A 183 -4.51 -8.74 0.17
N VAL A 184 -3.63 -8.13 -0.61
CA VAL A 184 -3.68 -6.73 -0.95
C VAL A 184 -3.81 -6.57 -2.47
N SER A 185 -4.70 -5.68 -2.89
CA SER A 185 -4.93 -5.35 -4.30
C SER A 185 -5.47 -3.93 -4.41
N ASN A 186 -5.69 -3.48 -5.65
CA ASN A 186 -6.44 -2.28 -5.94
C ASN A 186 -7.88 -2.54 -6.44
N TRP A 187 -8.60 -1.46 -6.69
CA TRP A 187 -9.98 -1.45 -7.21
C TRP A 187 -10.12 -2.10 -8.59
N VAL A 188 -9.07 -2.12 -9.43
CA VAL A 188 -9.04 -2.84 -10.71
C VAL A 188 -8.59 -4.31 -10.60
N ARG A 189 -8.47 -4.84 -9.37
CA ARG A 189 -8.03 -6.22 -9.08
C ARG A 189 -6.61 -6.56 -9.56
N PHE A 190 -5.77 -5.57 -9.84
CA PHE A 190 -4.39 -5.77 -10.29
C PHE A 190 -3.53 -4.51 -10.11
N PRO A 191 -2.33 -4.56 -9.50
CA PRO A 191 -1.61 -5.77 -9.09
C PRO A 191 -2.16 -6.40 -7.82
N VAL A 192 -1.91 -7.70 -7.65
CA VAL A 192 -2.16 -8.45 -6.43
C VAL A 192 -0.84 -8.83 -5.78
N PHE A 193 -0.74 -8.59 -4.48
CA PHE A 193 0.33 -9.14 -3.68
C PHE A 193 -0.22 -9.64 -2.35
N VAL A 194 0.36 -10.73 -1.87
CA VAL A 194 0.02 -11.33 -0.59
C VAL A 194 1.25 -11.28 0.28
N ILE A 195 1.07 -10.80 1.50
CA ILE A 195 2.13 -10.78 2.51
C ILE A 195 1.73 -11.68 3.68
N ALA A 196 2.70 -12.39 4.24
CA ALA A 196 2.52 -13.30 5.37
C ALA A 196 3.57 -13.06 6.46
N ARG A 197 3.25 -13.43 7.70
CA ARG A 197 4.19 -13.35 8.84
C ARG A 197 5.28 -14.40 8.75
N ASP A 198 4.91 -15.59 8.29
CA ASP A 198 5.77 -16.75 8.16
C ASP A 198 5.53 -17.38 6.77
N PRO A 199 6.52 -17.29 5.85
CA PRO A 199 6.44 -17.89 4.52
C PRO A 199 6.19 -19.39 4.51
N GLU A 200 6.82 -20.14 5.40
CA GLU A 200 6.76 -21.61 5.43
C GLU A 200 5.41 -22.07 5.97
N ARG A 201 4.93 -21.42 7.03
CA ARG A 201 3.58 -21.66 7.55
C ARG A 201 2.52 -21.27 6.52
N PHE A 202 2.69 -20.14 5.83
CA PHE A 202 1.76 -19.74 4.77
C PHE A 202 1.75 -20.75 3.62
N ARG A 203 2.92 -21.19 3.16
CA ARG A 203 3.06 -22.17 2.08
C ARG A 203 2.36 -23.48 2.40
N SER A 204 2.53 -23.98 3.62
CA SER A 204 1.96 -25.25 4.06
C SER A 204 0.47 -25.17 4.39
N GLN A 205 -0.01 -24.09 5.01
CA GLN A 205 -1.37 -24.02 5.58
C GLN A 205 -2.35 -23.15 4.80
N HIS A 206 -1.88 -22.16 4.04
CA HIS A 206 -2.74 -21.10 3.48
C HIS A 206 -2.64 -20.94 1.97
N MET A 207 -1.52 -21.27 1.34
CA MET A 207 -1.24 -21.05 -0.08
C MET A 207 -2.36 -21.56 -0.99
N ARG A 208 -2.78 -22.82 -0.83
CA ARG A 208 -3.82 -23.42 -1.67
C ARG A 208 -5.16 -22.67 -1.55
N ASN A 209 -5.57 -22.37 -0.32
CA ASN A 209 -6.84 -21.68 -0.05
C ASN A 209 -6.81 -20.23 -0.54
N VAL A 210 -5.65 -19.57 -0.50
CA VAL A 210 -5.48 -18.20 -1.01
C VAL A 210 -5.50 -18.18 -2.53
N LEU A 211 -4.79 -19.09 -3.20
CA LEU A 211 -4.83 -19.19 -4.66
C LEU A 211 -6.24 -19.51 -5.17
N GLN A 212 -6.94 -20.43 -4.50
CA GLN A 212 -8.34 -20.73 -4.81
C GLN A 212 -9.25 -19.50 -4.62
N PHE A 213 -9.09 -18.76 -3.51
CA PHE A 213 -9.81 -17.51 -3.31
C PHE A 213 -9.55 -16.49 -4.43
N LEU A 214 -8.31 -16.37 -4.89
CA LEU A 214 -7.96 -15.47 -6.00
C LEU A 214 -8.58 -15.93 -7.33
N GLU A 215 -8.65 -17.23 -7.58
CA GLU A 215 -9.36 -17.80 -8.74
C GLU A 215 -10.87 -17.55 -8.65
N ASP A 216 -11.50 -17.92 -7.53
CA ASP A 216 -12.95 -17.78 -7.30
C ASP A 216 -13.44 -16.33 -7.39
N ASN A 217 -12.58 -15.36 -7.04
CA ASN A 217 -12.89 -13.93 -7.08
C ASN A 217 -12.37 -13.22 -8.35
N ASN A 218 -11.98 -13.98 -9.38
CA ASN A 218 -11.53 -13.49 -10.69
C ASN A 218 -10.27 -12.62 -10.67
N TYR A 219 -9.44 -12.71 -9.64
CA TYR A 219 -8.09 -12.13 -9.64
C TYR A 219 -7.15 -12.98 -10.51
N ILE A 220 -7.26 -14.31 -10.39
CA ILE A 220 -6.58 -15.26 -11.25
C ILE A 220 -7.60 -15.84 -12.23
N ASN A 221 -7.42 -15.55 -13.51
CA ASN A 221 -8.19 -16.10 -14.62
C ASN A 221 -7.25 -16.74 -15.67
N VAL A 222 -7.82 -17.25 -16.76
CA VAL A 222 -7.07 -17.91 -17.84
C VAL A 222 -5.94 -17.03 -18.38
N MET A 223 -6.19 -15.72 -18.57
CA MET A 223 -5.20 -14.78 -19.09
C MET A 223 -4.08 -14.54 -18.07
N THR A 224 -4.43 -14.19 -16.83
CA THR A 224 -3.42 -13.91 -15.79
C THR A 224 -2.57 -15.14 -15.48
N LYS A 225 -3.15 -16.34 -15.60
CA LYS A 225 -2.45 -17.62 -15.42
C LYS A 225 -1.51 -17.92 -16.58
N ALA A 226 -1.96 -17.72 -17.83
CA ALA A 226 -1.14 -17.96 -19.02
C ALA A 226 0.10 -17.06 -19.06
N PHE A 227 0.00 -15.83 -18.56
CA PHE A 227 1.10 -14.87 -18.55
C PHE A 227 1.87 -14.81 -17.21
N ASN A 228 1.59 -15.69 -16.23
CA ASN A 228 2.19 -15.62 -14.88
C ASN A 228 2.08 -14.21 -14.27
N MET A 229 0.92 -13.58 -14.41
CA MET A 229 0.67 -12.22 -13.91
C MET A 229 0.58 -12.17 -12.39
N ILE A 230 0.21 -13.28 -11.76
CA ILE A 230 0.17 -13.45 -10.30
C ILE A 230 0.83 -14.81 -10.01
N SER A 231 1.87 -14.83 -9.19
CA SER A 231 2.65 -16.04 -8.92
C SER A 231 3.13 -16.11 -7.47
N PRO A 232 3.20 -17.32 -6.88
CA PRO A 232 3.93 -17.53 -5.63
C PRO A 232 5.39 -17.10 -5.77
N VAL A 233 5.94 -16.52 -4.70
CA VAL A 233 7.36 -16.14 -4.63
C VAL A 233 8.18 -17.36 -4.21
N ASP A 234 9.31 -17.59 -4.88
CA ASP A 234 10.27 -18.61 -4.45
C ASP A 234 11.21 -18.04 -3.38
N TYR A 235 11.08 -18.57 -2.17
CA TYR A 235 11.87 -18.19 -1.01
C TYR A 235 13.18 -18.94 -0.85
N SER A 236 13.35 -20.06 -1.56
CA SER A 236 14.53 -20.93 -1.41
C SER A 236 15.84 -20.20 -1.73
N GLN A 237 15.75 -19.15 -2.56
CA GLN A 237 16.87 -18.32 -3.01
C GLN A 237 17.08 -17.08 -2.12
N CYS A 238 16.25 -16.86 -1.10
CA CYS A 238 16.28 -15.67 -0.26
C CYS A 238 16.99 -15.95 1.06
N GLN A 239 18.14 -15.32 1.28
CA GLN A 239 18.80 -15.30 2.59
C GLN A 239 18.31 -14.09 3.39
N TYR A 240 17.47 -14.34 4.40
CA TYR A 240 16.99 -13.31 5.31
C TYR A 240 17.91 -13.22 6.53
N THR A 241 18.50 -12.05 6.77
CA THR A 241 19.36 -11.83 7.93
C THR A 241 18.53 -11.86 9.22
N PRO A 242 18.99 -12.56 10.28
CA PRO A 242 18.28 -12.64 11.56
C PRO A 242 18.27 -11.33 12.37
N THR A 243 18.94 -10.26 11.90
CA THR A 243 18.95 -8.95 12.57
C THR A 243 17.56 -8.32 12.74
N PHE A 244 16.54 -8.80 12.02
CA PHE A 244 15.14 -8.39 12.18
C PHE A 244 14.23 -9.46 12.80
N SER A 245 14.76 -10.60 13.26
CA SER A 245 13.98 -11.64 13.96
C SER A 245 13.86 -11.42 15.47
N GLY A 246 14.50 -10.38 16.03
CA GLY A 246 14.51 -10.10 17.47
C GLY A 246 13.54 -9.02 17.94
N ALA A 247 13.03 -8.14 17.06
CA ALA A 247 12.12 -7.05 17.44
C ALA A 247 10.66 -7.52 17.38
N GLY A 248 10.31 -8.46 18.25
CA GLY A 248 8.98 -9.07 18.31
C GLY A 248 8.87 -10.30 19.21
N ARG A 249 9.79 -10.45 20.18
CA ARG A 249 9.51 -11.22 21.39
C ARG A 249 9.06 -10.26 22.47
#